data_AF-M4U5P5-F1
#
_entry.id   AF-M4U5P5-F1
#
_cell.length_a   1.000
_cell.length_b   1.000
_cell.length_c   1.000
_cell.angle_alpha   90.00
_cell.angle_beta   90.00
_cell.angle_gamma   90.00
#
_symmetry.space_group_name_H-M   'P 1'
#
loop_
_entity.id
_entity.type
_entity.pdbx_description
1 polymer ?
#
loop_
_entity_poly.entity_id
_entity_poly.type
_entity_poly.pdbx_seq_one_letter_code
_entity_poly.pdbx_strand_id
1 'polypeptide(L)'
;MTNIDIFSKDRKQCAKFLYRGTFGPKQGDVNQLQNIGFNAWFSQQYSAGISYHRYKAQEFADLSNSKIDGNTRLGAWWERAIQAPDQLRQRMAYALSQIFVVSKYSVGIYDDELAYYYDILLKNSFGNYRDLLEEITLNPVMGSYLTLDGSEKYDPNKNSNPDENYAREVMQLFSIGLWKLAGNGTPELNEHGNYIPSYSQNDVEELARALTGWQKVDGYQPMKANEKVHDTGSKLILGEHFSDGQNAYEDLSQALDVIFKHPNTPITFATLLIKRFVTSNPRGSYISKVAKVFKNNGKGVRGDLQATLKAVLTEDDVFNGIADNAGKGNNSDKHNFGLLKEPILVISNQVRSLNMKSVSLRWWNFQGTEGNLGQAPLRSKSVFNFYSPSDAPQGEISDLSLTAPEFSLLTTDIIRRLHNRIWSNIVASHLTEENQWNWDKSEFMTLIKKDIYAYVDLLNERLYAGLMSSELYDYLIDMLVTQIPSTQYERRFLCTIYVACTSPEFFCQE
;
A
#
# COMPACT_ATOMS: atom_id res chain seq x y z
N MET A 1 -1.01 19.49 -15.82
CA MET A 1 -1.84 18.84 -14.77
C MET A 1 -3.27 18.91 -15.23
N THR A 2 -3.99 17.80 -15.11
CA THR A 2 -5.43 17.69 -15.37
C THR A 2 -6.20 18.67 -14.48
N ASN A 3 -7.21 19.36 -15.03
CA ASN A 3 -8.11 20.19 -14.23
C ASN A 3 -9.06 19.28 -13.45
N ILE A 4 -8.67 18.89 -12.24
CA ILE A 4 -9.43 17.93 -11.43
C ILE A 4 -10.75 18.45 -10.88
N ASP A 5 -10.92 19.78 -10.81
CA ASP A 5 -12.10 20.39 -10.21
C ASP A 5 -13.37 20.16 -11.04
N ILE A 6 -13.23 19.77 -12.31
CA ILE A 6 -14.38 19.38 -13.15
C ILE A 6 -15.00 18.05 -12.68
N PHE A 7 -14.20 17.16 -12.09
CA PHE A 7 -14.63 15.84 -11.68
C PHE A 7 -15.26 15.82 -10.29
N SER A 8 -15.10 16.87 -9.48
CA SER A 8 -15.66 16.90 -8.11
C SER A 8 -17.19 16.99 -8.11
N LYS A 9 -17.79 17.38 -9.23
CA LYS A 9 -19.25 17.36 -9.42
C LYS A 9 -19.78 15.95 -9.70
N ASP A 10 -18.95 15.05 -10.20
CA ASP A 10 -19.33 13.66 -10.44
C ASP A 10 -19.13 12.83 -9.16
N ARG A 11 -20.25 12.43 -8.55
CA ARG A 11 -20.26 11.62 -7.34
C ARG A 11 -19.48 10.32 -7.50
N LYS A 12 -19.57 9.66 -8.67
CA LYS A 12 -18.90 8.39 -8.93
C LYS A 12 -17.39 8.57 -8.93
N GLN A 13 -16.90 9.68 -9.49
CA GLN A 13 -15.47 10.01 -9.48
C GLN A 13 -14.96 10.32 -8.06
N CYS A 14 -15.75 11.02 -7.25
CA CYS A 14 -15.43 11.24 -5.84
C CYS A 14 -15.35 9.92 -5.06
N ALA A 15 -16.29 9.00 -5.27
CA ALA A 15 -16.28 7.67 -4.63
C ALA A 15 -15.03 6.86 -5.01
N LYS A 16 -14.76 6.71 -6.32
CA LYS A 16 -13.57 6.02 -6.85
C LYS A 16 -12.27 6.59 -6.28
N PHE A 17 -12.16 7.92 -6.26
CA PHE A 17 -11.00 8.60 -5.69
C PHE A 17 -10.79 8.26 -4.21
N LEU A 18 -11.87 8.24 -3.41
CA LEU A 18 -11.78 7.90 -1.99
C LEU A 18 -11.42 6.43 -1.76
N TYR A 19 -11.91 5.50 -2.59
CA TYR A 19 -11.49 4.08 -2.52
C TYR A 19 -9.99 3.90 -2.77
N ARG A 20 -9.42 4.69 -3.68
CA ARG A 20 -7.99 4.67 -3.99
C ARG A 20 -7.16 5.34 -2.90
N GLY A 21 -7.59 6.54 -2.47
CA GLY A 21 -6.84 7.41 -1.55
C GLY A 21 -7.00 7.09 -0.07
N THR A 22 -7.87 6.16 0.32
CA THR A 22 -8.15 5.83 1.73
C THR A 22 -8.24 4.32 1.95
N PHE A 23 -8.50 3.88 3.19
CA PHE A 23 -8.83 2.48 3.49
C PHE A 23 -10.30 2.12 3.23
N GLY A 24 -11.04 3.01 2.57
CA GLY A 24 -12.48 2.92 2.28
C GLY A 24 -13.20 4.20 2.72
N PRO A 25 -14.12 4.75 1.92
CA PRO A 25 -14.89 5.93 2.32
C PRO A 25 -15.77 5.62 3.54
N LYS A 26 -15.89 6.58 4.45
CA LYS A 26 -16.92 6.60 5.49
C LYS A 26 -18.19 7.28 4.96
N GLN A 27 -19.28 7.07 5.69
CA GLN A 27 -20.51 7.84 5.48
C GLN A 27 -20.22 9.33 5.44
N GLY A 28 -20.71 10.01 4.41
CA GLY A 28 -20.55 11.45 4.23
C GLY A 28 -19.25 11.89 3.57
N ASP A 29 -18.21 11.05 3.48
CA ASP A 29 -16.92 11.42 2.88
C ASP A 29 -17.08 11.87 1.41
N VAL A 30 -17.91 11.16 0.65
CA VAL A 30 -18.22 11.53 -0.75
C VAL A 30 -18.88 12.90 -0.82
N ASN A 31 -19.87 13.17 0.05
CA ASN A 31 -20.55 14.47 0.09
C ASN A 31 -19.56 15.59 0.45
N GLN A 32 -18.70 15.35 1.44
CA GLN A 32 -17.67 16.31 1.83
C GLN A 32 -16.72 16.59 0.66
N LEU A 33 -16.24 15.56 -0.03
CA LEU A 33 -15.33 15.71 -1.17
C LEU A 33 -15.99 16.46 -2.33
N GLN A 34 -17.25 16.16 -2.65
CA GLN A 34 -18.00 16.91 -3.68
C GLN A 34 -18.13 18.40 -3.31
N ASN A 35 -18.35 18.71 -2.02
CA ASN A 35 -18.52 20.08 -1.55
C ASN A 35 -17.21 20.90 -1.55
N ILE A 36 -16.09 20.30 -1.13
CA ILE A 36 -14.81 21.02 -0.98
C ILE A 36 -13.91 20.91 -2.22
N GLY A 37 -14.10 19.89 -3.05
CA GLY A 37 -13.25 19.57 -4.20
C GLY A 37 -11.93 18.88 -3.84
N PHE A 38 -11.30 18.26 -4.84
CA PHE A 38 -10.08 17.46 -4.64
C PHE A 38 -8.91 18.27 -4.09
N ASN A 39 -8.71 19.50 -4.58
CA ASN A 39 -7.59 20.34 -4.14
C ASN A 39 -7.68 20.66 -2.64
N ALA A 40 -8.85 21.05 -2.15
CA ALA A 40 -9.06 21.31 -0.72
C ALA A 40 -8.93 20.03 0.11
N TRP A 41 -9.45 18.90 -0.39
CA TRP A 41 -9.29 17.61 0.28
C TRP A 41 -7.81 17.21 0.41
N PHE A 42 -7.02 17.34 -0.65
CA PHE A 42 -5.57 17.10 -0.59
C PHE A 42 -4.90 18.04 0.42
N SER A 43 -5.22 19.33 0.41
CA SER A 43 -4.70 20.29 1.39
C SER A 43 -5.02 19.87 2.83
N GLN A 44 -6.26 19.43 3.10
CA GLN A 44 -6.65 18.90 4.41
C GLN A 44 -5.80 17.68 4.80
N GLN A 45 -5.63 16.71 3.90
CA GLN A 45 -4.83 15.51 4.15
C GLN A 45 -3.34 15.81 4.37
N TYR A 46 -2.77 16.77 3.64
CA TYR A 46 -1.36 17.17 3.82
C TYR A 46 -1.13 17.91 5.13
N SER A 47 -2.08 18.77 5.53
CA SER A 47 -2.01 19.54 6.77
C SER A 47 -2.38 18.76 8.03
N ALA A 48 -3.03 17.60 7.88
CA ALA A 48 -3.40 16.77 9.01
C ALA A 48 -2.14 16.30 9.77
N GLY A 49 -2.19 16.41 11.10
CA GLY A 49 -1.14 15.89 11.97
C GLY A 49 -0.91 14.40 11.73
N ILE A 50 0.35 13.97 11.81
CA ILE A 50 0.71 12.58 11.55
C ILE A 50 0.16 11.70 12.67
N SER A 51 -0.74 10.78 12.33
CA SER A 51 -1.24 9.80 13.29
C SER A 51 -0.26 8.64 13.43
N TYR A 52 0.79 8.83 14.23
CA TYR A 52 1.84 7.84 14.45
C TYR A 52 1.30 6.51 15.00
N HIS A 53 1.88 5.42 14.48
CA HIS A 53 1.60 4.03 14.80
C HIS A 53 2.20 3.63 16.14
N ARG A 54 3.51 3.85 16.36
CA ARG A 54 4.18 3.44 17.61
C ARG A 54 3.57 4.10 18.82
N TYR A 55 3.29 5.41 18.72
CA TYR A 55 2.63 6.17 19.79
C TYR A 55 1.31 5.51 20.22
N LYS A 56 0.47 5.11 19.26
CA LYS A 56 -0.81 4.44 19.56
C LYS A 56 -0.60 3.02 20.08
N ALA A 57 0.39 2.29 19.56
CA ALA A 57 0.72 0.96 20.07
C ALA A 57 1.18 1.02 21.53
N GLN A 58 1.95 2.05 21.91
CA GLN A 58 2.36 2.29 23.28
C GLN A 58 1.16 2.61 24.17
N GLU A 59 0.28 3.51 23.74
CA GLU A 59 -0.96 3.83 24.49
C GLU A 59 -1.78 2.58 24.79
N PHE A 60 -1.91 1.67 23.81
CA PHE A 60 -2.61 0.40 24.03
C PHE A 60 -1.86 -0.60 24.93
N ALA A 61 -0.54 -0.58 24.91
CA ALA A 61 0.28 -1.39 25.80
C ALA A 61 0.18 -0.90 27.25
N ASP A 62 0.16 0.42 27.45
CA ASP A 62 0.03 1.06 28.76
C ASP A 62 -1.31 0.72 29.42
N LEU A 63 -2.41 0.66 28.65
CA LEU A 63 -3.73 0.22 29.14
C LEU A 63 -3.71 -1.19 29.75
N SER A 64 -2.77 -2.05 29.33
CA SER A 64 -2.62 -3.42 29.82
C SER A 64 -1.37 -3.62 30.68
N ASN A 65 -0.68 -2.54 31.06
CA ASN A 65 0.61 -2.56 31.75
C ASN A 65 1.63 -3.52 31.09
N SER A 66 1.64 -3.56 29.75
CA SER A 66 2.51 -4.45 28.97
C SER A 66 3.47 -3.65 28.09
N LYS A 67 4.42 -4.35 27.47
CA LYS A 67 5.20 -3.78 26.35
C LYS A 67 4.39 -3.84 25.06
N ILE A 68 4.84 -3.11 24.03
CA ILE A 68 4.30 -3.27 22.69
C ILE A 68 4.54 -4.70 22.22
N ASP A 69 3.46 -5.37 21.83
CA ASP A 69 3.47 -6.73 21.30
C ASP A 69 2.72 -6.78 19.96
N GLY A 70 2.62 -7.97 19.38
CA GLY A 70 1.94 -8.15 18.10
C GLY A 70 0.45 -7.78 18.14
N ASN A 71 -0.20 -7.85 19.30
CA ASN A 71 -1.62 -7.50 19.45
C ASN A 71 -1.82 -5.99 19.58
N THR A 72 -1.05 -5.31 20.42
CA THR A 72 -1.13 -3.83 20.55
C THR A 72 -0.68 -3.16 19.27
N ARG A 73 0.39 -3.66 18.62
CA ARG A 73 0.86 -3.13 17.32
C ARG A 73 -0.21 -3.26 16.24
N LEU A 74 -0.76 -4.45 16.03
CA LEU A 74 -1.77 -4.63 14.98
C LEU A 74 -3.09 -3.94 15.32
N GLY A 75 -3.50 -3.91 16.59
CA GLY A 75 -4.65 -3.14 17.05
C GLY A 75 -4.50 -1.65 16.78
N ALA A 76 -3.33 -1.08 17.08
CA ALA A 76 -3.00 0.31 16.76
C ALA A 76 -3.01 0.58 15.26
N TRP A 77 -2.45 -0.31 14.44
CA TRP A 77 -2.48 -0.14 12.99
C TRP A 77 -3.92 -0.11 12.47
N TRP A 78 -4.77 -1.02 12.94
CA TRP A 78 -6.18 -1.04 12.56
C TRP A 78 -6.94 0.21 13.00
N GLU A 79 -6.74 0.67 14.23
CA GLU A 79 -7.33 1.94 14.69
C GLU A 79 -6.93 3.09 13.78
N ARG A 80 -5.64 3.20 13.42
CA ARG A 80 -5.17 4.23 12.49
C ARG A 80 -5.80 4.11 11.10
N ALA A 81 -5.80 2.92 10.52
CA ALA A 81 -6.42 2.67 9.22
C ALA A 81 -7.92 3.03 9.22
N ILE A 82 -8.63 2.77 10.31
CA ILE A 82 -10.09 2.93 10.40
C ILE A 82 -10.52 4.33 10.87
N GLN A 83 -9.75 4.99 11.74
CA GLN A 83 -10.19 6.21 12.44
C GLN A 83 -9.34 7.44 12.18
N ALA A 84 -8.08 7.30 11.75
CA ALA A 84 -7.19 8.45 11.63
C ALA A 84 -7.68 9.47 10.59
N PRO A 85 -7.55 10.79 10.84
CA PRO A 85 -7.99 11.83 9.90
C PRO A 85 -7.08 11.99 8.68
N ASP A 86 -5.82 11.57 8.76
CA ASP A 86 -4.77 11.62 7.73
C ASP A 86 -4.79 10.36 6.83
N GLN A 87 -5.97 9.95 6.36
CA GLN A 87 -6.19 8.71 5.59
C GLN A 87 -5.25 8.53 4.40
N LEU A 88 -4.96 9.58 3.63
CA LEU A 88 -4.04 9.50 2.49
C LEU A 88 -2.62 9.14 2.95
N ARG A 89 -2.18 9.69 4.09
CA ARG A 89 -0.87 9.39 4.68
C ARG A 89 -0.81 7.95 5.16
N GLN A 90 -1.85 7.48 5.85
CA GLN A 90 -1.95 6.09 6.31
C GLN A 90 -1.91 5.12 5.12
N ARG A 91 -2.63 5.45 4.04
CA ARG A 91 -2.68 4.64 2.82
C ARG A 91 -1.34 4.63 2.08
N MET A 92 -0.66 5.77 2.04
CA MET A 92 0.70 5.91 1.48
C MET A 92 1.73 5.12 2.29
N ALA A 93 1.75 5.25 3.62
CA ALA A 93 2.68 4.46 4.45
C ALA A 93 2.46 2.95 4.27
N TYR A 94 1.21 2.49 4.11
CA TYR A 94 0.96 1.08 3.82
C TYR A 94 1.53 0.68 2.45
N ALA A 95 1.33 1.49 1.40
CA ALA A 95 1.92 1.24 0.09
C ALA A 95 3.46 1.25 0.13
N LEU A 96 4.06 2.19 0.87
CA LEU A 96 5.51 2.26 1.09
C LEU A 96 6.03 1.03 1.83
N SER A 97 5.29 0.50 2.82
CA SER A 97 5.68 -0.72 3.55
C SER A 97 5.70 -1.98 2.67
N GLN A 98 5.01 -1.91 1.52
CA GLN A 98 4.97 -2.94 0.49
C GLN A 98 6.03 -2.74 -0.61
N ILE A 99 6.74 -1.62 -0.60
CA ILE A 99 7.86 -1.30 -1.51
C ILE A 99 9.18 -1.46 -0.74
N PHE A 100 9.29 -0.81 0.40
CA PHE A 100 10.41 -0.90 1.33
C PHE A 100 10.09 -1.95 2.40
N VAL A 101 10.31 -3.21 2.04
CA VAL A 101 9.84 -4.35 2.83
C VAL A 101 10.77 -4.60 4.01
N VAL A 102 10.20 -4.72 5.20
CA VAL A 102 10.79 -5.39 6.38
C VAL A 102 9.78 -6.35 6.97
N SER A 103 10.23 -7.31 7.78
CA SER A 103 9.33 -8.33 8.35
C SER A 103 9.62 -8.68 9.80
N LYS A 104 8.53 -8.91 10.55
CA LYS A 104 8.55 -9.51 11.89
C LYS A 104 9.20 -10.90 11.95
N TYR A 105 9.20 -11.64 10.84
CA TYR A 105 9.73 -13.01 10.84
C TYR A 105 11.26 -13.08 10.83
N SER A 106 11.92 -11.95 10.67
CA SER A 106 13.37 -11.84 10.73
C SER A 106 13.85 -11.90 12.18
N VAL A 107 14.99 -12.54 12.41
CA VAL A 107 15.57 -12.68 13.74
C VAL A 107 15.97 -11.31 14.29
N GLY A 108 15.74 -11.08 15.58
CA GLY A 108 16.22 -9.87 16.28
C GLY A 108 15.39 -8.60 16.04
N ILE A 109 14.22 -8.71 15.41
CA ILE A 109 13.30 -7.59 15.17
C ILE A 109 12.09 -7.67 16.11
N TYR A 110 11.86 -6.61 16.90
CA TYR A 110 10.76 -6.54 17.87
C TYR A 110 9.55 -5.74 17.35
N ASP A 111 8.35 -6.00 17.88
CA ASP A 111 7.13 -5.30 17.46
C ASP A 111 7.20 -3.78 17.68
N ASP A 112 7.88 -3.32 18.73
CA ASP A 112 8.09 -1.88 18.98
C ASP A 112 8.94 -1.22 17.87
N GLU A 113 10.06 -1.86 17.49
CA GLU A 113 10.94 -1.39 16.42
C GLU A 113 10.23 -1.38 15.06
N LEU A 114 9.36 -2.36 14.79
CA LEU A 114 8.51 -2.38 13.58
C LEU A 114 7.51 -1.24 13.56
N ALA A 115 6.90 -0.92 14.70
CA ALA A 115 5.99 0.23 14.79
C ALA A 115 6.75 1.55 14.56
N TYR A 116 7.99 1.65 15.05
CA TYR A 116 8.87 2.77 14.77
C TYR A 116 9.26 2.86 13.28
N TYR A 117 9.60 1.73 12.64
CA TYR A 117 9.87 1.68 11.21
C TYR A 117 8.66 2.19 10.40
N TYR A 118 7.44 1.78 10.78
CA TYR A 118 6.22 2.28 10.14
C TYR A 118 6.03 3.80 10.32
N ASP A 119 6.43 4.35 11.46
CA ASP A 119 6.41 5.81 11.71
C ASP A 119 7.35 6.60 10.79
N ILE A 120 8.48 6.02 10.39
CA ILE A 120 9.37 6.60 9.35
C ILE A 120 8.61 6.71 8.02
N LEU A 121 7.87 5.67 7.63
CA LEU A 121 7.06 5.69 6.40
C LEU A 121 5.94 6.73 6.47
N LEU A 122 5.29 6.88 7.62
CA LEU A 122 4.27 7.90 7.86
C LEU A 122 4.83 9.32 7.77
N LYS A 123 5.99 9.56 8.41
CA LYS A 123 6.69 10.84 8.39
C LYS A 123 7.03 11.27 6.97
N ASN A 124 7.57 10.34 6.19
CA ASN A 124 8.07 10.60 4.85
C ASN A 124 7.03 10.43 3.73
N SER A 125 5.79 10.05 4.04
CA SER A 125 4.74 9.81 3.02
C SER A 125 4.54 10.98 2.05
N PHE A 126 4.77 12.22 2.49
CA PHE A 126 4.70 13.45 1.67
C PHE A 126 6.05 14.20 1.61
N GLY A 127 7.15 13.53 1.94
CA GLY A 127 8.50 14.09 1.98
C GLY A 127 9.24 13.96 0.64
N ASN A 128 10.56 13.85 0.71
CA ASN A 128 11.40 13.56 -0.46
C ASN A 128 11.80 12.08 -0.50
N TYR A 129 11.81 11.49 -1.69
CA TYR A 129 12.24 10.11 -1.90
C TYR A 129 13.71 9.88 -1.50
N ARG A 130 14.61 10.84 -1.75
CA ARG A 130 16.03 10.70 -1.39
C ARG A 130 16.23 10.67 0.13
N ASP A 131 15.47 11.48 0.87
CA ASP A 131 15.48 11.50 2.34
C ASP A 131 14.88 10.19 2.90
N LEU A 132 13.75 9.75 2.35
CA LEU A 132 13.13 8.47 2.69
C LEU A 132 14.10 7.29 2.47
N LEU A 133 14.80 7.27 1.33
CA LEU A 133 15.73 6.20 1.00
C LEU A 133 16.87 6.12 2.03
N GLU A 134 17.43 7.26 2.44
CA GLU A 134 18.47 7.32 3.47
C GLU A 134 17.97 6.90 4.85
N GLU A 135 16.83 7.42 5.28
CA GLU A 135 16.25 7.06 6.58
C GLU A 135 15.93 5.56 6.66
N ILE A 136 15.52 4.94 5.56
CA ILE A 136 15.31 3.49 5.49
C ILE A 136 16.64 2.75 5.45
N THR A 137 17.63 3.22 4.69
CA THR A 137 18.96 2.61 4.59
C THR A 137 19.60 2.48 5.98
N LEU A 138 19.57 3.57 6.74
CA LEU A 138 20.17 3.63 8.07
C LEU A 138 19.26 3.10 9.18
N ASN A 139 18.04 2.65 8.86
CA ASN A 139 17.15 2.13 9.89
C ASN A 139 17.64 0.76 10.40
N PRO A 140 17.78 0.54 11.73
CA PRO A 140 18.23 -0.73 12.28
C PRO A 140 17.41 -1.97 11.90
N VAL A 141 16.10 -1.83 11.74
CA VAL A 141 15.21 -2.94 11.33
C VAL A 141 15.53 -3.34 9.90
N MET A 142 15.70 -2.37 9.00
CA MET A 142 16.12 -2.63 7.62
C MET A 142 17.53 -3.21 7.57
N GLY A 143 18.46 -2.65 8.36
CA GLY A 143 19.83 -3.12 8.42
C GLY A 143 19.95 -4.55 8.91
N SER A 144 19.15 -4.94 9.91
CA SER A 144 19.05 -6.33 10.35
C SER A 144 18.38 -7.22 9.29
N TYR A 145 17.36 -6.71 8.59
CA TYR A 145 16.58 -7.49 7.63
C TYR A 145 17.38 -7.87 6.37
N LEU A 146 18.18 -6.93 5.87
CA LEU A 146 18.98 -7.08 4.66
C LEU A 146 20.48 -7.11 4.94
N THR A 147 20.85 -7.50 6.17
CA THR A 147 22.22 -7.78 6.62
C THR A 147 23.25 -6.67 6.34
N LEU A 148 22.78 -5.42 6.27
CA LEU A 148 23.64 -4.23 6.25
C LEU A 148 24.26 -3.96 7.63
N ASP A 149 23.52 -4.28 8.70
CA ASP A 149 24.03 -4.23 10.06
C ASP A 149 25.16 -5.26 10.24
N GLY A 150 26.36 -4.78 10.56
CA GLY A 150 27.55 -5.61 10.73
C GLY A 150 28.23 -6.01 9.42
N SER A 151 27.84 -5.44 8.28
CA SER A 151 28.56 -5.64 7.02
C SER A 151 29.98 -5.06 7.11
N GLU A 152 31.00 -5.86 6.78
CA GLU A 152 32.41 -5.47 6.89
C GLU A 152 33.09 -5.49 5.52
N LYS A 153 34.13 -4.68 5.36
CA LYS A 153 35.04 -4.76 4.22
C LYS A 153 35.68 -6.15 4.10
N TYR A 154 36.20 -6.41 2.91
CA TYR A 154 36.96 -7.63 2.65
C TYR A 154 38.19 -7.72 3.57
N ASP A 155 38.29 -8.79 4.35
CA ASP A 155 39.47 -9.13 5.14
C ASP A 155 39.69 -10.66 5.07
N PRO A 156 40.72 -11.13 4.34
CA PRO A 156 40.98 -12.55 4.18
C PRO A 156 41.36 -13.25 5.50
N ASN A 157 41.85 -12.51 6.50
CA ASN A 157 42.23 -13.09 7.79
C ASN A 157 41.01 -13.36 8.69
N LYS A 158 39.92 -12.62 8.46
CA LYS A 158 38.65 -12.78 9.17
C LYS A 158 37.60 -13.53 8.37
N ASN A 159 37.92 -13.84 7.10
CA ASN A 159 36.97 -14.39 6.13
C ASN A 159 35.70 -13.53 6.02
N SER A 160 35.86 -12.20 6.08
CA SER A 160 34.76 -11.24 5.90
C SER A 160 34.71 -10.77 4.45
N ASN A 161 33.49 -10.54 3.95
CA ASN A 161 33.21 -9.95 2.66
C ASN A 161 32.09 -8.91 2.82
N PRO A 162 32.06 -7.85 1.99
CA PRO A 162 30.92 -6.94 1.91
C PRO A 162 29.63 -7.71 1.62
N ASP A 163 28.56 -7.37 2.33
CA ASP A 163 27.26 -8.01 2.16
C ASP A 163 26.46 -7.36 1.02
N GLU A 164 26.08 -8.16 0.03
CA GLU A 164 25.40 -7.70 -1.19
C GLU A 164 23.88 -7.57 -1.03
N ASN A 165 23.25 -8.08 0.03
CA ASN A 165 21.80 -8.18 0.11
C ASN A 165 21.15 -6.78 0.03
N TYR A 166 21.51 -5.86 0.93
CA TYR A 166 20.96 -4.50 0.86
C TYR A 166 21.34 -3.79 -0.46
N ALA A 167 22.60 -3.92 -0.92
CA ALA A 167 23.06 -3.32 -2.17
C ALA A 167 22.21 -3.77 -3.38
N ARG A 168 21.86 -5.06 -3.42
CA ARG A 168 21.01 -5.62 -4.45
C ARG A 168 19.58 -5.12 -4.32
N GLU A 169 18.97 -5.18 -3.14
CA GLU A 169 17.56 -4.81 -2.97
C GLU A 169 17.31 -3.32 -3.14
N VAL A 170 18.24 -2.45 -2.70
CA VAL A 170 18.11 -1.00 -2.87
C VAL A 170 18.11 -0.62 -4.34
N MET A 171 18.92 -1.28 -5.18
CA MET A 171 18.90 -1.09 -6.64
C MET A 171 17.71 -1.81 -7.29
N GLN A 172 17.45 -3.06 -6.95
CA GLN A 172 16.52 -3.91 -7.67
C GLN A 172 15.06 -3.63 -7.33
N LEU A 173 14.72 -3.58 -6.05
CA LEU A 173 13.32 -3.54 -5.59
C LEU A 173 12.88 -2.14 -5.21
N PHE A 174 13.78 -1.37 -4.59
CA PHE A 174 13.40 -0.08 -4.03
C PHE A 174 13.46 1.06 -5.05
N SER A 175 14.35 0.98 -6.05
CA SER A 175 14.67 2.11 -6.93
C SER A 175 14.76 1.78 -8.43
N ILE A 176 15.83 1.13 -8.91
CA ILE A 176 16.22 1.06 -10.33
C ILE A 176 15.45 -0.03 -11.08
N GLY A 177 15.18 -1.19 -10.47
CA GLY A 177 14.62 -2.34 -11.19
C GLY A 177 15.67 -3.08 -12.01
N LEU A 178 15.38 -4.31 -12.45
CA LEU A 178 16.33 -5.19 -13.18
C LEU A 178 16.69 -4.71 -14.58
N TRP A 179 15.73 -4.12 -15.29
CA TRP A 179 15.84 -3.83 -16.71
C TRP A 179 15.90 -2.34 -16.96
N LYS A 180 16.72 -1.91 -17.91
CA LYS A 180 16.70 -0.54 -18.41
C LYS A 180 15.34 -0.25 -19.01
N LEU A 181 14.71 0.86 -18.60
CA LEU A 181 13.34 1.20 -19.00
C LEU A 181 13.33 2.41 -19.92
N ALA A 182 12.56 2.32 -21.01
CA ALA A 182 12.13 3.49 -21.75
C ALA A 182 11.25 4.38 -20.86
N GLY A 183 11.09 5.66 -21.22
CA GLY A 183 10.36 6.66 -20.41
C GLY A 183 8.88 6.34 -20.15
N ASN A 184 8.33 5.33 -20.79
CA ASN A 184 6.97 4.80 -20.63
C ASN A 184 6.91 3.51 -19.77
N GLY A 185 8.03 3.03 -19.23
CA GLY A 185 8.11 1.82 -18.41
C GLY A 185 8.33 0.52 -19.19
N THR A 186 8.42 0.54 -20.52
CA THR A 186 8.73 -0.65 -21.32
C THR A 186 10.21 -1.00 -21.20
N PRO A 187 10.59 -2.26 -20.90
CA PRO A 187 11.98 -2.70 -20.94
C PRO A 187 12.61 -2.49 -22.32
N GLU A 188 13.83 -1.96 -22.36
CA GLU A 188 14.60 -1.81 -23.59
C GLU A 188 15.21 -3.16 -24.01
N LEU A 189 15.25 -3.40 -25.32
CA LEU A 189 15.84 -4.59 -25.94
C LEU A 189 17.14 -4.20 -26.66
N ASN A 190 18.14 -5.08 -26.60
CA ASN A 190 19.33 -4.95 -27.43
C ASN A 190 19.06 -5.42 -28.88
N GLU A 191 20.09 -5.34 -29.74
CA GLU A 191 20.02 -5.75 -31.15
C GLU A 191 19.60 -7.22 -31.37
N HIS A 192 19.71 -8.06 -30.34
CA HIS A 192 19.36 -9.48 -30.36
C HIS A 192 17.96 -9.76 -29.77
N GLY A 193 17.21 -8.73 -29.38
CA GLY A 193 15.88 -8.88 -28.77
C GLY A 193 15.90 -9.29 -27.29
N ASN A 194 17.06 -9.22 -26.61
CA ASN A 194 17.16 -9.53 -25.18
C ASN A 194 17.02 -8.25 -24.34
N TYR A 195 16.41 -8.36 -23.15
CA TYR A 195 16.33 -7.24 -22.20
C TYR A 195 17.71 -6.74 -21.79
N ILE A 196 17.85 -5.42 -21.69
CA ILE A 196 19.09 -4.76 -21.27
C ILE A 196 19.07 -4.60 -19.73
N PRO A 197 20.03 -5.17 -18.99
CA PRO A 197 20.15 -4.93 -17.55
C PRO A 197 20.37 -3.45 -17.23
N SER A 198 19.78 -2.96 -16.15
CA SER A 198 19.96 -1.58 -15.66
C SER A 198 21.26 -1.37 -14.88
N TYR A 199 21.81 -2.44 -14.30
CA TYR A 199 23.08 -2.50 -13.58
C TYR A 199 23.68 -3.90 -13.72
N SER A 200 24.97 -4.02 -13.41
CA SER A 200 25.74 -5.27 -13.47
C SER A 200 25.93 -5.89 -12.09
N GLN A 201 26.39 -7.14 -12.02
CA GLN A 201 26.81 -7.74 -10.76
C GLN A 201 27.99 -6.97 -10.12
N ASN A 202 28.89 -6.42 -10.93
CA ASN A 202 29.98 -5.56 -10.44
C ASN A 202 29.43 -4.30 -9.74
N ASP A 203 28.34 -3.70 -10.24
CA ASP A 203 27.71 -2.57 -9.55
C ASP A 203 27.15 -2.97 -8.17
N VAL A 204 26.67 -4.21 -8.02
CA VAL A 204 26.21 -4.74 -6.73
C VAL A 204 27.38 -4.90 -5.75
N GLU A 205 28.48 -5.51 -6.21
CA GLU A 205 29.69 -5.72 -5.41
C GLU A 205 30.32 -4.38 -4.99
N GLU A 206 30.43 -3.42 -5.92
CA GLU A 206 30.99 -2.09 -5.64
C GLU A 206 30.07 -1.28 -4.71
N LEU A 207 28.76 -1.37 -4.87
CA LEU A 207 27.82 -0.75 -3.93
C LEU A 207 27.89 -1.42 -2.54
N ALA A 208 28.03 -2.74 -2.47
CA ALA A 208 28.22 -3.45 -1.21
C ALA A 208 29.47 -2.94 -0.48
N ARG A 209 30.58 -2.72 -1.20
CA ARG A 209 31.80 -2.10 -0.63
C ARG A 209 31.50 -0.71 -0.05
N ALA A 210 30.80 0.16 -0.78
CA ALA A 210 30.40 1.50 -0.31
C ALA A 210 29.49 1.47 0.92
N LEU A 211 28.78 0.36 1.14
CA LEU A 211 27.85 0.16 2.24
C LEU A 211 28.44 -0.62 3.43
N THR A 212 29.75 -0.87 3.45
CA THR A 212 30.38 -1.53 4.60
C THR A 212 30.49 -0.60 5.81
N GLY A 213 30.46 -1.18 7.01
CA GLY A 213 30.78 -0.51 8.27
C GLY A 213 29.60 0.07 9.04
N TRP A 214 28.35 -0.22 8.68
CA TRP A 214 27.20 0.21 9.47
C TRP A 214 26.91 -0.73 10.63
N GLN A 215 26.62 -0.16 11.80
CA GLN A 215 26.34 -0.93 13.03
C GLN A 215 25.10 -0.39 13.73
N LYS A 216 24.21 -1.32 14.10
CA LYS A 216 23.06 -1.05 14.97
C LYS A 216 23.53 -0.61 16.36
N VAL A 217 23.02 0.54 16.80
CA VAL A 217 23.21 1.04 18.19
C VAL A 217 22.10 0.53 19.09
N ASP A 218 20.86 0.77 18.66
CA ASP A 218 19.62 0.29 19.27
C ASP A 218 18.55 0.07 18.19
N GLY A 219 17.30 -0.19 18.57
CA GLY A 219 16.20 -0.45 17.64
C GLY A 219 15.60 0.76 16.92
N TYR A 220 16.03 1.98 17.24
CA TYR A 220 15.35 3.22 16.87
C TYR A 220 16.28 4.24 16.20
N GLN A 221 17.48 4.42 16.75
CA GLN A 221 18.45 5.37 16.22
C GLN A 221 18.99 4.88 14.88
N PRO A 222 19.29 5.80 13.94
CA PRO A 222 20.03 5.43 12.73
C PRO A 222 21.30 4.64 13.08
N MET A 223 21.60 3.60 12.30
CA MET A 223 22.86 2.87 12.39
C MET A 223 24.02 3.84 12.28
N LYS A 224 25.12 3.53 12.98
CA LYS A 224 26.33 4.37 12.99
C LYS A 224 27.46 3.69 12.25
N ALA A 225 28.24 4.48 11.54
CA ALA A 225 29.44 3.98 10.89
C ALA A 225 30.54 3.59 11.89
N ASN A 226 31.23 2.52 11.58
CA ASN A 226 32.48 2.09 12.15
C ASN A 226 33.53 2.06 11.04
N GLU A 227 34.23 3.18 10.88
CA GLU A 227 35.20 3.40 9.80
C GLU A 227 36.34 2.36 9.78
N LYS A 228 36.62 1.67 10.89
CA LYS A 228 37.66 0.64 10.94
C LYS A 228 37.36 -0.55 10.01
N VAL A 229 36.07 -0.84 9.82
CA VAL A 229 35.59 -1.96 9.00
C VAL A 229 34.92 -1.49 7.70
N HIS A 230 34.96 -0.19 7.41
CA HIS A 230 34.54 0.37 6.12
C HIS A 230 35.63 0.24 5.05
N ASP A 231 35.23 -0.11 3.83
CA ASP A 231 36.09 -0.18 2.65
C ASP A 231 36.31 1.23 2.09
N THR A 232 37.51 1.78 2.29
CA THR A 232 37.85 3.12 1.81
C THR A 232 38.45 3.13 0.39
N GLY A 233 38.53 1.98 -0.27
CA GLY A 233 39.09 1.89 -1.61
C GLY A 233 38.25 2.64 -2.63
N SER A 234 38.85 3.11 -3.73
CA SER A 234 38.09 3.67 -4.85
C SER A 234 37.04 2.70 -5.39
N LYS A 235 35.92 3.23 -5.89
CA LYS A 235 34.80 2.43 -6.39
C LYS A 235 34.25 3.01 -7.69
N LEU A 236 33.65 2.16 -8.52
CA LEU A 236 32.91 2.57 -9.71
C LEU A 236 31.50 1.98 -9.66
N ILE A 237 30.52 2.81 -9.32
CA ILE A 237 29.14 2.38 -9.08
C ILE A 237 28.24 3.07 -10.09
N LEU A 238 27.57 2.30 -10.94
CA LEU A 238 26.66 2.80 -11.98
C LEU A 238 27.32 3.86 -12.90
N GLY A 239 28.62 3.69 -13.15
CA GLY A 239 29.44 4.61 -13.95
C GLY A 239 29.97 5.85 -13.23
N GLU A 240 29.65 6.02 -11.94
CA GLU A 240 30.12 7.16 -11.12
C GLU A 240 31.32 6.74 -10.27
N HIS A 241 32.35 7.60 -10.24
CA HIS A 241 33.60 7.33 -9.54
C HIS A 241 33.56 7.82 -8.08
N PHE A 242 33.93 6.93 -7.17
CA PHE A 242 34.09 7.19 -5.74
C PHE A 242 35.58 7.20 -5.44
N SER A 243 36.04 8.30 -4.84
CA SER A 243 37.46 8.54 -4.59
C SER A 243 37.99 7.63 -3.49
N ASP A 244 39.28 7.30 -3.58
CA ASP A 244 39.97 6.59 -2.50
C ASP A 244 40.00 7.45 -1.23
N GLY A 245 39.82 6.80 -0.08
CA GLY A 245 39.87 7.43 1.24
C GLY A 245 38.54 8.04 1.73
N GLN A 246 37.43 7.91 0.99
CA GLN A 246 36.12 8.33 1.48
C GLN A 246 35.72 7.56 2.75
N ASN A 247 35.01 8.23 3.65
CA ASN A 247 34.41 7.60 4.83
C ASN A 247 33.01 7.04 4.51
N ALA A 248 32.47 6.22 5.42
CA ALA A 248 31.21 5.52 5.19
C ALA A 248 30.01 6.47 4.94
N TYR A 249 29.97 7.64 5.58
CA TYR A 249 28.91 8.62 5.35
C TYR A 249 29.01 9.28 3.97
N GLU A 250 30.22 9.58 3.51
CA GLU A 250 30.45 10.15 2.17
C GLU A 250 30.06 9.15 1.08
N ASP A 251 30.49 7.90 1.22
CA ASP A 251 30.16 6.81 0.30
C ASP A 251 28.65 6.54 0.26
N LEU A 252 28.00 6.43 1.43
CA LEU A 252 26.55 6.24 1.48
C LEU A 252 25.82 7.41 0.79
N SER A 253 26.19 8.65 1.12
CA SER A 253 25.54 9.82 0.57
C SER A 253 25.64 9.85 -0.95
N GLN A 254 26.84 9.63 -1.49
CA GLN A 254 27.09 9.58 -2.93
C GLN A 254 26.37 8.39 -3.59
N ALA A 255 26.39 7.20 -2.99
CA ALA A 255 25.70 6.01 -3.50
C ALA A 255 24.19 6.22 -3.64
N LEU A 256 23.53 6.75 -2.60
CA LEU A 256 22.11 7.06 -2.63
C LEU A 256 21.79 8.17 -3.65
N ASP A 257 22.71 9.11 -3.86
CA ASP A 257 22.58 10.15 -4.87
C ASP A 257 22.61 9.61 -6.30
N VAL A 258 23.53 8.67 -6.58
CA VAL A 258 23.62 8.00 -7.88
C VAL A 258 22.32 7.22 -8.14
N ILE A 259 21.86 6.43 -7.17
CA ILE A 259 20.60 5.69 -7.25
C ILE A 259 19.40 6.64 -7.46
N PHE A 260 19.32 7.74 -6.73
CA PHE A 260 18.24 8.70 -6.83
C PHE A 260 18.20 9.42 -8.19
N LYS A 261 19.39 9.71 -8.76
CA LYS A 261 19.54 10.38 -10.06
C LYS A 261 19.34 9.42 -11.24
N HIS A 262 19.48 8.11 -11.03
CA HIS A 262 19.34 7.10 -12.07
C HIS A 262 18.03 7.26 -12.90
N PRO A 263 18.08 7.12 -14.24
CA PRO A 263 16.92 7.35 -15.11
C PRO A 263 15.71 6.46 -14.83
N ASN A 264 15.93 5.21 -14.40
CA ASN A 264 14.84 4.27 -14.08
C ASN A 264 14.11 4.60 -12.78
N THR A 265 14.78 5.15 -11.76
CA THR A 265 14.21 5.38 -10.42
C THR A 265 12.82 6.04 -10.44
N PRO A 266 12.61 7.17 -11.14
CA PRO A 266 11.27 7.76 -11.27
C PRO A 266 10.24 6.85 -11.97
N ILE A 267 10.65 6.03 -12.92
CA ILE A 267 9.78 5.17 -13.73
C ILE A 267 9.33 3.95 -12.91
N THR A 268 10.27 3.29 -12.24
CA THR A 268 10.02 2.15 -11.36
C THR A 268 9.13 2.56 -10.20
N PHE A 269 9.47 3.66 -9.51
CA PHE A 269 8.68 4.12 -8.36
C PHE A 269 7.27 4.58 -8.77
N ALA A 270 7.12 5.29 -9.90
CA ALA A 270 5.82 5.63 -10.45
C ALA A 270 4.97 4.38 -10.74
N THR A 271 5.58 3.37 -11.38
CA THR A 271 4.90 2.10 -11.71
C THR A 271 4.41 1.39 -10.45
N LEU A 272 5.26 1.27 -9.44
CA LEU A 272 4.91 0.63 -8.17
C LEU A 272 3.77 1.38 -7.45
N LEU A 273 3.83 2.71 -7.35
CA LEU A 273 2.75 3.47 -6.72
C LEU A 273 1.43 3.36 -7.48
N ILE A 274 1.43 3.45 -8.81
CA ILE A 274 0.20 3.29 -9.60
C ILE A 274 -0.42 1.92 -9.35
N LYS A 275 0.39 0.85 -9.31
CA LYS A 275 -0.08 -0.50 -9.00
C LYS A 275 -0.63 -0.66 -7.58
N ARG A 276 -0.13 0.11 -6.61
CA ARG A 276 -0.63 0.07 -5.21
C ARG A 276 -1.91 0.86 -4.99
N PHE A 277 -2.22 1.81 -5.87
CA PHE A 277 -3.31 2.77 -5.68
C PHE A 277 -4.42 2.72 -6.72
N VAL A 278 -4.15 2.36 -7.98
CA VAL A 278 -5.09 2.63 -9.08
C VAL A 278 -5.34 1.44 -9.99
N THR A 279 -4.30 0.80 -10.52
CA THR A 279 -4.50 -0.30 -11.46
C THR A 279 -3.28 -1.20 -11.58
N SER A 280 -3.52 -2.51 -11.71
CA SER A 280 -2.47 -3.50 -11.94
C SER A 280 -1.83 -3.35 -13.34
N ASN A 281 -2.52 -2.72 -14.31
CA ASN A 281 -2.09 -2.62 -15.70
C ASN A 281 -1.97 -1.17 -16.19
N PRO A 282 -1.05 -0.36 -15.62
CA PRO A 282 -0.91 1.03 -16.01
C PRO A 282 -0.42 1.20 -17.45
N ARG A 283 -1.03 2.15 -18.18
CA ARG A 283 -0.55 2.53 -19.52
C ARG A 283 0.81 3.21 -19.42
N GLY A 284 1.65 3.02 -20.43
CA GLY A 284 2.97 3.65 -20.46
C GLY A 284 2.93 5.19 -20.44
N SER A 285 1.89 5.80 -21.03
CA SER A 285 1.65 7.24 -20.94
C SER A 285 1.41 7.69 -19.50
N TYR A 286 0.68 6.90 -18.70
CA TYR A 286 0.41 7.20 -17.31
C TYR A 286 1.69 7.15 -16.47
N ILE A 287 2.46 6.08 -16.60
CA ILE A 287 3.77 5.91 -15.95
C ILE A 287 4.66 7.12 -16.28
N SER A 288 4.73 7.50 -17.55
CA SER A 288 5.58 8.61 -18.00
C SER A 288 5.20 9.95 -17.37
N LYS A 289 3.89 10.25 -17.27
CA LYS A 289 3.41 11.49 -16.67
C LYS A 289 3.71 11.56 -15.18
N VAL A 290 3.48 10.48 -14.42
CA VAL A 290 3.82 10.42 -12.99
C VAL A 290 5.33 10.49 -12.78
N ALA A 291 6.12 9.75 -13.58
CA ALA A 291 7.58 9.79 -13.53
C ALA A 291 8.13 11.20 -13.83
N LYS A 292 7.47 11.98 -14.69
CA LYS A 292 7.83 13.39 -14.95
C LYS A 292 7.63 14.27 -13.72
N VAL A 293 6.54 14.05 -12.95
CA VAL A 293 6.30 14.78 -11.69
C VAL A 293 7.33 14.40 -10.63
N PHE A 294 7.71 13.12 -10.53
CA PHE A 294 8.83 12.72 -9.68
C PHE A 294 10.13 13.40 -10.09
N LYS A 295 10.43 13.48 -11.40
CA LYS A 295 11.63 14.14 -11.91
C LYS A 295 11.66 15.63 -11.58
N ASN A 296 10.50 16.29 -11.60
CA ASN A 296 10.32 17.69 -11.25
C ASN A 296 8.85 17.98 -10.92
N ASN A 297 8.57 18.38 -9.68
CA ASN A 297 7.23 18.70 -9.19
C ASN A 297 6.60 20.00 -9.78
N GLY A 298 7.25 20.63 -10.76
CA GLY A 298 6.88 21.93 -11.31
C GLY A 298 7.55 23.12 -10.59
N LYS A 299 8.32 22.86 -9.53
CA LYS A 299 9.11 23.86 -8.78
C LYS A 299 10.61 23.55 -8.78
N GLY A 300 11.06 22.61 -9.62
CA GLY A 300 12.47 22.19 -9.70
C GLY A 300 12.88 21.16 -8.66
N VAL A 301 11.94 20.61 -7.87
CA VAL A 301 12.25 19.59 -6.87
C VAL A 301 12.01 18.20 -7.44
N ARG A 302 13.07 17.38 -7.44
CA ARG A 302 13.01 15.95 -7.76
C ARG A 302 12.62 15.16 -6.51
N GLY A 303 11.88 14.08 -6.67
CA GLY A 303 11.57 13.13 -5.59
C GLY A 303 10.49 13.60 -4.62
N ASP A 304 9.74 14.65 -4.93
CA ASP A 304 8.62 15.11 -4.10
C ASP A 304 7.49 14.05 -4.09
N LEU A 305 7.36 13.34 -2.97
CA LEU A 305 6.40 12.25 -2.82
C LEU A 305 4.97 12.76 -2.71
N GLN A 306 4.75 13.97 -2.18
CA GLN A 306 3.44 14.60 -2.12
C GLN A 306 2.91 14.87 -3.53
N ALA A 307 3.73 15.50 -4.38
CA ALA A 307 3.39 15.79 -5.77
C ALA A 307 3.25 14.50 -6.59
N THR A 308 4.15 13.54 -6.40
CA THR A 308 4.11 12.25 -7.10
C THR A 308 2.82 11.49 -6.79
N LEU A 309 2.46 11.35 -5.50
CA LEU A 309 1.22 10.69 -5.10
C LEU A 309 -0.02 11.43 -5.60
N LYS A 310 -0.01 12.77 -5.61
CA LYS A 310 -1.11 13.54 -6.21
C LYS A 310 -1.30 13.13 -7.67
N ALA A 311 -0.24 13.10 -8.47
CA ALA A 311 -0.30 12.69 -9.88
C ALA A 311 -0.81 11.25 -10.04
N VAL A 312 -0.38 10.32 -9.18
CA VAL A 312 -0.92 8.94 -9.14
C VAL A 312 -2.43 8.89 -8.89
N LEU A 313 -3.02 9.91 -8.28
CA LEU A 313 -4.46 9.89 -7.99
C LEU A 313 -5.28 10.80 -8.90
N THR A 314 -4.63 11.54 -9.81
CA THR A 314 -5.29 12.63 -10.54
C THR A 314 -4.93 12.76 -12.01
N GLU A 315 -4.13 11.87 -12.58
CA GLU A 315 -3.91 11.84 -14.03
C GLU A 315 -5.17 11.45 -14.80
N ASP A 316 -5.25 11.85 -16.08
CA ASP A 316 -6.44 11.63 -16.92
C ASP A 316 -6.90 10.17 -16.96
N ASP A 317 -5.94 9.24 -16.93
CA ASP A 317 -6.17 7.79 -16.91
C ASP A 317 -7.00 7.35 -15.71
N VAL A 318 -6.87 8.05 -14.58
CA VAL A 318 -7.56 7.73 -13.31
C VAL A 318 -9.05 8.05 -13.40
N PHE A 319 -9.41 9.14 -14.09
CA PHE A 319 -10.80 9.61 -14.22
C PHE A 319 -11.50 9.03 -15.45
N ASN A 320 -10.76 8.83 -16.54
CA ASN A 320 -11.29 8.27 -17.79
C ASN A 320 -11.17 6.74 -17.85
N GLY A 321 -10.52 6.11 -16.88
CA GLY A 321 -10.40 4.65 -16.78
C GLY A 321 -11.76 4.00 -16.56
N ILE A 322 -12.11 3.07 -17.44
CA ILE A 322 -13.34 2.26 -17.34
C ILE A 322 -12.91 0.83 -17.04
N ALA A 323 -13.43 0.27 -15.94
CA ALA A 323 -13.31 -1.16 -15.67
C ALA A 323 -14.30 -1.91 -16.55
N ASP A 324 -13.84 -2.35 -17.71
CA ASP A 324 -14.59 -3.23 -18.59
C ASP A 324 -14.19 -4.69 -18.38
N ASN A 325 -15.09 -5.62 -18.69
CA ASN A 325 -14.76 -7.03 -18.79
C ASN A 325 -13.59 -7.19 -19.78
N ALA A 326 -12.59 -7.98 -19.39
CA ALA A 326 -11.45 -8.26 -20.25
C ALA A 326 -11.93 -8.74 -21.64
N GLY A 327 -11.38 -8.12 -22.69
CA GLY A 327 -11.72 -8.45 -24.08
C GLY A 327 -13.06 -7.93 -24.63
N LYS A 328 -13.86 -7.16 -23.87
CA LYS A 328 -15.13 -6.57 -24.35
C LYS A 328 -15.10 -5.06 -24.65
N GLY A 329 -13.91 -4.49 -24.87
CA GLY A 329 -13.77 -3.14 -25.46
C GLY A 329 -13.84 -3.18 -26.99
N ASN A 330 -14.26 -2.08 -27.63
CA ASN A 330 -14.09 -1.92 -29.08
C ASN A 330 -12.62 -2.17 -29.45
N ASN A 331 -12.35 -2.89 -30.54
CA ASN A 331 -11.00 -3.34 -30.92
C ASN A 331 -9.93 -2.22 -31.05
N SER A 332 -10.33 -0.94 -31.07
CA SER A 332 -9.45 0.23 -31.07
C SER A 332 -9.06 0.76 -29.68
N ASP A 333 -9.78 0.37 -28.61
CA ASP A 333 -9.76 1.02 -27.29
C ASP A 333 -9.81 -0.02 -26.15
N LYS A 334 -8.85 -0.95 -26.13
CA LYS A 334 -8.67 -1.90 -25.01
C LYS A 334 -8.19 -1.17 -23.75
N HIS A 335 -9.11 -0.53 -23.05
CA HIS A 335 -8.86 0.11 -21.76
C HIS A 335 -8.96 -0.94 -20.65
N ASN A 336 -7.89 -1.72 -20.45
CA ASN A 336 -7.81 -2.62 -19.30
C ASN A 336 -7.49 -1.78 -18.06
N PHE A 337 -8.52 -1.44 -17.30
CA PHE A 337 -8.39 -0.61 -16.10
C PHE A 337 -9.11 -1.29 -14.94
N GLY A 338 -8.54 -1.18 -13.75
CA GLY A 338 -9.11 -1.78 -12.54
C GLY A 338 -8.04 -2.22 -11.56
N LEU A 339 -8.41 -2.31 -10.29
CA LEU A 339 -7.59 -2.85 -9.23
C LEU A 339 -8.43 -3.64 -8.24
N LEU A 340 -8.09 -4.92 -8.12
CA LEU A 340 -8.65 -5.78 -7.08
C LEU A 340 -8.13 -5.31 -5.71
N LYS A 341 -9.01 -5.19 -4.73
CA LYS A 341 -8.65 -4.88 -3.35
C LYS A 341 -7.96 -6.10 -2.74
N GLU A 342 -6.81 -5.88 -2.14
CA GLU A 342 -6.22 -6.86 -1.25
C GLU A 342 -7.17 -7.20 -0.08
N PRO A 343 -7.09 -8.40 0.52
CA PRO A 343 -7.96 -8.80 1.63
C PRO A 343 -8.03 -7.79 2.80
N ILE A 344 -6.93 -7.12 3.11
CA ILE A 344 -6.92 -6.10 4.17
C ILE A 344 -7.75 -4.86 3.82
N LEU A 345 -7.78 -4.48 2.54
CA LEU A 345 -8.54 -3.35 2.03
C LEU A 345 -10.03 -3.68 1.92
N VAL A 346 -10.37 -4.92 1.57
CA VAL A 346 -11.75 -5.41 1.60
C VAL A 346 -12.31 -5.29 3.02
N ILE A 347 -11.57 -5.77 4.01
CA ILE A 347 -11.98 -5.70 5.41
C ILE A 347 -11.97 -4.27 5.95
N SER A 348 -10.93 -3.48 5.69
CA SER A 348 -10.90 -2.09 6.16
C SER A 348 -12.06 -1.28 5.57
N ASN A 349 -12.39 -1.52 4.30
CA ASN A 349 -13.54 -0.91 3.63
C ASN A 349 -14.84 -1.30 4.34
N GLN A 350 -15.06 -2.60 4.56
CA GLN A 350 -16.25 -3.08 5.28
C GLN A 350 -16.35 -2.46 6.67
N VAL A 351 -15.27 -2.51 7.45
CA VAL A 351 -15.27 -2.00 8.82
C VAL A 351 -15.56 -0.49 8.87
N ARG A 352 -14.99 0.28 7.94
CA ARG A 352 -15.21 1.73 7.85
C ARG A 352 -16.63 2.06 7.37
N SER A 353 -17.16 1.32 6.40
CA SER A 353 -18.53 1.49 5.88
C SER A 353 -19.61 1.24 6.94
N LEU A 354 -19.39 0.25 7.80
CA LEU A 354 -20.28 -0.08 8.93
C LEU A 354 -20.02 0.78 10.17
N ASN A 355 -19.02 1.68 10.12
CA ASN A 355 -18.60 2.50 11.25
C ASN A 355 -18.33 1.66 12.51
N MET A 356 -17.68 0.51 12.37
CA MET A 356 -17.40 -0.35 13.53
C MET A 356 -16.39 0.31 14.47
N LYS A 357 -16.52 -0.01 15.75
CA LYS A 357 -15.67 0.51 16.83
C LYS A 357 -15.22 -0.63 17.74
N SER A 358 -14.08 -0.44 18.40
CA SER A 358 -13.74 -1.30 19.54
C SER A 358 -14.75 -1.10 20.67
N VAL A 359 -15.11 -2.18 21.35
CA VAL A 359 -15.97 -2.14 22.54
C VAL A 359 -15.27 -1.43 23.70
N SER A 360 -13.94 -1.55 23.76
CA SER A 360 -13.10 -0.93 24.79
C SER A 360 -12.23 0.21 24.24
N LEU A 361 -11.51 0.88 25.14
CA LEU A 361 -10.54 1.92 24.76
C LEU A 361 -9.42 1.39 23.85
N ARG A 362 -9.05 0.12 24.04
CA ARG A 362 -8.01 -0.54 23.26
C ARG A 362 -8.60 -1.17 22.02
N TRP A 363 -7.99 -0.91 20.87
CA TRP A 363 -8.24 -1.75 19.68
C TRP A 363 -7.33 -2.97 19.76
N TRP A 364 -7.92 -4.14 19.52
CA TRP A 364 -7.21 -5.42 19.50
C TRP A 364 -6.81 -5.78 18.08
N ASN A 365 -5.82 -6.66 17.92
CA ASN A 365 -5.55 -7.26 16.62
C ASN A 365 -6.84 -7.90 16.10
N PHE A 366 -7.30 -7.44 14.94
CA PHE A 366 -8.60 -7.77 14.38
C PHE A 366 -8.76 -9.29 14.18
N GLN A 367 -9.29 -9.93 15.22
CA GLN A 367 -9.35 -11.36 15.54
C GLN A 367 -8.45 -12.26 14.67
N GLY A 368 -7.15 -11.97 14.63
CA GLY A 368 -6.14 -12.72 13.85
C GLY A 368 -5.94 -12.25 12.41
N THR A 369 -5.60 -10.97 12.19
CA THR A 369 -5.39 -10.33 10.87
C THR A 369 -4.69 -11.24 9.85
N GLU A 370 -3.45 -11.65 10.12
CA GLU A 370 -2.66 -12.47 9.21
C GLU A 370 -3.29 -13.84 8.92
N GLY A 371 -3.76 -14.52 9.96
CA GLY A 371 -4.37 -15.83 9.83
C GLY A 371 -5.66 -15.82 9.01
N ASN A 372 -6.43 -14.72 9.04
CA ASN A 372 -7.67 -14.60 8.27
C ASN A 372 -7.42 -14.09 6.85
N LEU A 373 -6.52 -13.12 6.69
CA LEU A 373 -6.36 -12.35 5.46
C LEU A 373 -5.20 -12.82 4.59
N GLY A 374 -4.35 -13.73 5.09
CA GLY A 374 -3.13 -14.15 4.42
C GLY A 374 -2.02 -13.09 4.44
N GLN A 375 -2.29 -11.91 5.02
CA GLN A 375 -1.38 -10.79 5.10
C GLN A 375 -1.59 -9.96 6.37
N ALA A 376 -0.53 -9.30 6.83
CA ALA A 376 -0.59 -8.26 7.87
C ALA A 376 0.58 -7.28 7.73
N PRO A 377 0.41 -6.00 8.13
CA PRO A 377 1.45 -4.99 8.00
C PRO A 377 2.79 -5.43 8.64
N LEU A 378 3.86 -5.34 7.84
CA LEU A 378 5.22 -5.73 8.21
C LEU A 378 5.36 -7.21 8.61
N ARG A 379 4.60 -8.10 7.95
CA ARG A 379 4.70 -9.57 8.10
C ARG A 379 4.81 -10.29 6.77
N SER A 380 5.41 -9.65 5.76
CA SER A 380 5.75 -10.36 4.52
C SER A 380 6.71 -11.51 4.82
N LYS A 381 6.57 -12.64 4.12
CA LYS A 381 7.50 -13.77 4.24
C LYS A 381 8.74 -13.63 3.35
N SER A 382 8.79 -12.62 2.48
CA SER A 382 9.89 -12.40 1.54
C SER A 382 10.15 -10.91 1.28
N VAL A 383 11.31 -10.59 0.72
CA VAL A 383 11.67 -9.24 0.25
C VAL A 383 10.79 -8.75 -0.90
N PHE A 384 10.17 -9.68 -1.65
CA PHE A 384 9.22 -9.39 -2.73
C PHE A 384 7.81 -9.07 -2.21
N ASN A 385 7.66 -8.82 -0.92
CA ASN A 385 6.37 -8.60 -0.26
C ASN A 385 5.44 -9.83 -0.39
N PHE A 386 4.12 -9.64 -0.30
CA PHE A 386 3.10 -10.70 -0.35
C PHE A 386 2.91 -11.33 -1.74
N TYR A 387 3.25 -10.61 -2.80
CA TYR A 387 3.09 -11.02 -4.20
C TYR A 387 3.97 -10.16 -5.12
N SER A 388 4.37 -10.71 -6.27
CA SER A 388 5.18 -9.96 -7.25
C SER A 388 4.32 -8.98 -8.05
N PRO A 389 4.75 -7.74 -8.30
CA PRO A 389 4.00 -6.77 -9.11
C PRO A 389 3.69 -7.24 -10.55
N SER A 390 4.34 -8.30 -11.04
CA SER A 390 4.12 -8.88 -12.37
C SER A 390 3.28 -10.16 -12.37
N ASP A 391 2.78 -10.59 -11.21
CA ASP A 391 2.00 -11.83 -11.12
C ASP A 391 0.68 -11.74 -11.92
N ALA A 392 0.31 -12.86 -12.53
CA ALA A 392 -0.94 -13.04 -13.26
C ALA A 392 -1.48 -14.45 -13.01
N PRO A 393 -2.77 -14.61 -12.67
CA PRO A 393 -3.39 -15.93 -12.62
C PRO A 393 -3.43 -16.56 -14.02
N GLN A 394 -3.31 -17.88 -14.08
CA GLN A 394 -3.43 -18.63 -15.34
C GLN A 394 -4.83 -18.47 -15.95
N GLY A 395 -4.87 -18.32 -17.28
CA GLY A 395 -6.09 -18.17 -18.07
C GLY A 395 -6.22 -16.77 -18.66
N GLU A 396 -7.44 -16.24 -18.71
CA GLU A 396 -7.80 -15.02 -19.46
C GLU A 396 -6.85 -13.83 -19.22
N ILE A 397 -6.45 -13.58 -17.98
CA ILE A 397 -5.55 -12.47 -17.63
C ILE A 397 -4.16 -12.68 -18.25
N SER A 398 -3.55 -13.86 -18.04
CA SER A 398 -2.24 -14.18 -18.62
C SER A 398 -2.27 -14.29 -20.13
N ASP A 399 -3.36 -14.83 -20.71
CA ASP A 399 -3.54 -14.98 -22.16
C ASP A 399 -3.60 -13.62 -22.87
N LEU A 400 -4.09 -12.59 -22.17
CA LEU A 400 -4.10 -11.20 -22.62
C LEU A 400 -2.81 -10.43 -22.27
N SER A 401 -1.79 -11.10 -21.71
CA SER A 401 -0.54 -10.47 -21.24
C SER A 401 -0.77 -9.36 -20.21
N LEU A 402 -1.82 -9.52 -19.37
CA LEU A 402 -2.13 -8.63 -18.26
C LEU A 402 -1.55 -9.19 -16.95
N THR A 403 -1.46 -8.32 -15.97
CA THR A 403 -1.09 -8.66 -14.59
C THR A 403 -2.28 -8.43 -13.67
N ALA A 404 -2.41 -9.28 -12.66
CA ALA A 404 -3.40 -9.08 -11.59
C ALA A 404 -2.83 -9.65 -10.28
N PRO A 405 -1.78 -9.03 -9.74
CA PRO A 405 -0.99 -9.64 -8.66
C PRO A 405 -1.75 -9.93 -7.38
N GLU A 406 -2.80 -9.17 -7.11
CA GLU A 406 -3.61 -9.28 -5.90
C GLU A 406 -4.33 -10.64 -5.83
N PHE A 407 -4.57 -11.30 -6.97
CA PHE A 407 -5.11 -12.67 -7.00
C PHE A 407 -4.20 -13.70 -6.31
N SER A 408 -2.89 -13.45 -6.23
CA SER A 408 -1.95 -14.33 -5.49
C SER A 408 -2.35 -14.49 -4.02
N LEU A 409 -3.06 -13.51 -3.45
CA LEU A 409 -3.61 -13.58 -2.09
C LEU A 409 -5.02 -14.17 -2.04
N LEU A 410 -5.77 -14.16 -3.13
CA LEU A 410 -7.16 -14.61 -3.16
C LEU A 410 -7.28 -16.10 -3.49
N THR A 411 -6.47 -16.92 -2.83
CA THR A 411 -6.62 -18.38 -2.88
C THR A 411 -7.98 -18.80 -2.32
N THR A 412 -8.49 -19.97 -2.73
CA THR A 412 -9.77 -20.52 -2.21
C THR A 412 -9.84 -20.53 -0.69
N ASP A 413 -8.73 -20.86 -0.03
CA ASP A 413 -8.64 -20.91 1.43
C ASP A 413 -8.67 -19.51 2.08
N ILE A 414 -7.98 -18.52 1.49
CA ILE A 414 -8.04 -17.13 1.97
C ILE A 414 -9.42 -16.53 1.73
N ILE A 415 -10.03 -16.74 0.55
CA ILE A 415 -11.40 -16.27 0.25
C ILE A 415 -12.41 -16.85 1.25
N ARG A 416 -12.34 -18.14 1.56
CA ARG A 416 -13.19 -18.77 2.58
C ARG A 416 -13.04 -18.09 3.95
N ARG A 417 -11.81 -17.84 4.41
CA ARG A 417 -11.56 -17.14 5.69
C ARG A 417 -12.01 -15.69 5.66
N LEU A 418 -11.81 -15.01 4.54
CA LEU A 418 -12.26 -13.63 4.33
C LEU A 418 -13.78 -13.52 4.37
N HIS A 419 -14.52 -14.45 3.75
CA HIS A 419 -15.97 -14.51 3.82
C HIS A 419 -16.46 -14.79 5.24
N ASN A 420 -15.81 -15.69 5.96
CA ASN A 420 -16.10 -15.92 7.39
C ASN A 420 -15.86 -14.64 8.20
N ARG A 421 -14.80 -13.89 7.89
CA ARG A 421 -14.52 -12.61 8.52
C ARG A 421 -15.60 -11.57 8.23
N ILE A 422 -16.00 -11.43 6.98
CA ILE A 422 -17.07 -10.55 6.53
C ILE A 422 -18.36 -10.85 7.31
N TRP A 423 -18.70 -12.14 7.44
CA TRP A 423 -19.86 -12.58 8.22
C TRP A 423 -19.73 -12.23 9.70
N SER A 424 -18.59 -12.50 10.34
CA SER A 424 -18.34 -12.15 11.74
C SER A 424 -18.55 -10.65 12.00
N ASN A 425 -18.13 -9.79 11.06
CA ASN A 425 -18.33 -8.35 11.19
C ASN A 425 -19.81 -7.97 11.08
N ILE A 426 -20.55 -8.55 10.13
CA ILE A 426 -21.98 -8.30 9.93
C ILE A 426 -22.77 -8.61 11.22
N VAL A 427 -22.49 -9.74 11.86
CA VAL A 427 -23.23 -10.15 13.07
C VAL A 427 -22.74 -9.50 14.36
N ALA A 428 -21.69 -8.66 14.30
CA ALA A 428 -21.01 -8.11 15.47
C ALA A 428 -21.81 -7.08 16.29
N SER A 429 -23.03 -6.71 15.89
CA SER A 429 -23.80 -5.63 16.54
C SER A 429 -24.16 -5.90 18.01
N HIS A 430 -24.10 -7.16 18.45
CA HIS A 430 -24.46 -7.58 19.81
C HIS A 430 -23.24 -7.81 20.72
N LEU A 431 -22.02 -7.65 20.19
CA LEU A 431 -20.78 -7.94 20.91
C LEU A 431 -20.49 -6.87 21.96
N THR A 432 -20.10 -7.32 23.16
CA THR A 432 -19.89 -6.48 24.35
C THR A 432 -18.62 -6.84 25.12
N GLU A 433 -17.83 -7.81 24.69
CA GLU A 433 -16.57 -8.15 25.38
C GLU A 433 -15.47 -7.15 25.01
N GLU A 434 -14.55 -6.91 25.95
CA GLU A 434 -13.52 -5.87 25.84
C GLU A 434 -12.63 -5.99 24.57
N ASN A 435 -12.38 -7.23 24.12
CA ASN A 435 -11.53 -7.52 22.97
C ASN A 435 -12.28 -7.58 21.63
N GLN A 436 -13.58 -7.30 21.63
CA GLN A 436 -14.44 -7.36 20.46
C GLN A 436 -14.68 -5.98 19.87
N TRP A 437 -15.10 -5.96 18.60
CA TRP A 437 -15.55 -4.76 17.91
C TRP A 437 -17.02 -4.92 17.58
N ASN A 438 -17.78 -3.83 17.58
CA ASN A 438 -19.21 -3.84 17.28
C ASN A 438 -19.59 -2.65 16.40
N TRP A 439 -20.86 -2.62 15.98
CA TRP A 439 -21.44 -1.52 15.21
C TRP A 439 -22.96 -1.46 15.37
N ASP A 440 -23.54 -0.32 15.03
CA ASP A 440 -24.98 -0.10 15.12
C ASP A 440 -25.67 -0.37 13.78
N LYS A 441 -26.52 -1.41 13.76
CA LYS A 441 -27.32 -1.78 12.58
C LYS A 441 -28.74 -1.20 12.58
N SER A 442 -29.10 -0.35 13.55
CA SER A 442 -30.47 0.10 13.78
C SER A 442 -31.08 0.84 12.58
N GLU A 443 -30.28 1.62 11.86
CA GLU A 443 -30.73 2.32 10.65
C GLU A 443 -31.15 1.34 9.56
N PHE A 444 -30.28 0.36 9.25
CA PHE A 444 -30.57 -0.71 8.28
C PHE A 444 -31.82 -1.50 8.68
N MET A 445 -31.93 -1.87 9.95
CA MET A 445 -33.08 -2.61 10.47
C MET A 445 -34.38 -1.81 10.47
N THR A 446 -34.29 -0.49 10.57
CA THR A 446 -35.45 0.40 10.47
C THR A 446 -35.94 0.50 9.02
N LEU A 447 -35.02 0.71 8.07
CA LEU A 447 -35.36 0.83 6.66
C LEU A 447 -35.90 -0.47 6.09
N ILE A 448 -35.27 -1.63 6.36
CA ILE A 448 -35.71 -2.90 5.78
C ILE A 448 -37.14 -3.32 6.20
N LYS A 449 -37.63 -2.78 7.33
CA LYS A 449 -39.01 -2.96 7.82
C LYS A 449 -40.01 -2.02 7.16
N LYS A 450 -39.55 -0.86 6.70
CA LYS A 450 -40.39 0.24 6.22
C LYS A 450 -40.42 0.36 4.70
N ASP A 451 -39.24 0.33 4.09
CA ASP A 451 -39.02 0.56 2.67
C ASP A 451 -37.75 -0.17 2.21
N ILE A 452 -37.94 -1.19 1.38
CA ILE A 452 -36.87 -2.06 0.93
C ILE A 452 -35.98 -1.38 -0.13
N TYR A 453 -36.52 -0.42 -0.89
CA TYR A 453 -35.74 0.32 -1.87
C TYR A 453 -34.82 1.30 -1.16
N ALA A 454 -35.35 2.04 -0.19
CA ALA A 454 -34.54 2.90 0.67
C ALA A 454 -33.47 2.12 1.46
N TYR A 455 -33.75 0.87 1.84
CA TYR A 455 -32.75 -0.01 2.44
C TYR A 455 -31.61 -0.39 1.48
N VAL A 456 -31.93 -0.77 0.24
CA VAL A 456 -30.89 -1.09 -0.76
C VAL A 456 -30.12 0.18 -1.18
N ASP A 457 -30.77 1.34 -1.24
CA ASP A 457 -30.11 2.62 -1.43
C ASP A 457 -29.11 2.92 -0.29
N LEU A 458 -29.46 2.60 0.96
CA LEU A 458 -28.53 2.71 2.09
C LEU A 458 -27.36 1.72 1.96
N LEU A 459 -27.59 0.48 1.51
CA LEU A 459 -26.49 -0.45 1.23
C LEU A 459 -25.55 0.10 0.15
N ASN A 460 -26.10 0.68 -0.92
CA ASN A 460 -25.32 1.31 -1.99
C ASN A 460 -24.50 2.50 -1.45
N GLU A 461 -25.13 3.39 -0.68
CA GLU A 461 -24.45 4.55 -0.09
C GLU A 461 -23.33 4.13 0.86
N ARG A 462 -23.60 3.16 1.75
CA ARG A 462 -22.66 2.76 2.80
C ARG A 462 -21.52 1.90 2.29
N LEU A 463 -21.83 0.82 1.58
CA LEU A 463 -20.85 -0.20 1.19
C LEU A 463 -20.11 0.14 -0.12
N TYR A 464 -20.79 0.86 -1.02
CA TYR A 464 -20.33 1.15 -2.38
C TYR A 464 -20.13 2.64 -2.66
N ALA A 465 -20.40 3.51 -1.68
CA ALA A 465 -20.32 4.96 -1.88
C ALA A 465 -21.15 5.47 -3.07
N GLY A 466 -22.23 4.75 -3.42
CA GLY A 466 -23.08 5.04 -4.58
C GLY A 466 -22.67 4.37 -5.90
N LEU A 467 -21.68 3.47 -5.90
CA LEU A 467 -21.17 2.77 -7.09
C LEU A 467 -21.83 1.41 -7.37
N MET A 468 -22.76 0.93 -6.54
CA MET A 468 -23.44 -0.36 -6.77
C MET A 468 -24.05 -0.41 -8.18
N SER A 469 -23.78 -1.49 -8.91
CA SER A 469 -24.39 -1.68 -10.23
C SER A 469 -25.91 -1.87 -10.15
N SER A 470 -26.61 -1.60 -11.24
CA SER A 470 -28.03 -1.91 -11.34
C SER A 470 -28.29 -3.41 -11.25
N GLU A 471 -27.37 -4.23 -11.76
CA GLU A 471 -27.51 -5.70 -11.70
C GLU A 471 -27.50 -6.20 -10.25
N LEU A 472 -26.54 -5.75 -9.44
CA LEU A 472 -26.51 -6.10 -8.02
C LEU A 472 -27.69 -5.49 -7.26
N TYR A 473 -28.06 -4.24 -7.57
CA TYR A 473 -29.23 -3.59 -6.98
C TYR A 473 -30.51 -4.42 -7.20
N ASP A 474 -30.80 -4.75 -8.46
CA ASP A 474 -31.98 -5.52 -8.85
C ASP A 474 -31.96 -6.93 -8.24
N TYR A 475 -30.77 -7.56 -8.16
CA TYR A 475 -30.60 -8.85 -7.50
C TYR A 475 -30.95 -8.78 -6.00
N LEU A 476 -30.50 -7.75 -5.28
CA LEU A 476 -30.84 -7.57 -3.86
C LEU A 476 -32.34 -7.30 -3.66
N ILE A 477 -32.97 -6.55 -4.58
CA ILE A 477 -34.42 -6.34 -4.56
C ILE A 477 -35.18 -7.65 -4.82
N ASP A 478 -34.78 -8.44 -5.82
CA ASP A 478 -35.38 -9.76 -6.07
C ASP A 478 -35.28 -10.65 -4.85
N MET A 479 -34.10 -10.77 -4.22
CA MET A 479 -33.93 -11.53 -2.98
C MET A 479 -34.94 -11.12 -1.89
N LEU A 480 -35.18 -9.82 -1.74
CA LEU A 480 -36.09 -9.27 -0.74
C LEU A 480 -37.56 -9.47 -1.08
N VAL A 481 -37.92 -9.55 -2.36
CA VAL A 481 -39.31 -9.66 -2.85
C VAL A 481 -39.74 -11.12 -3.03
N THR A 482 -38.88 -11.95 -3.63
CA THR A 482 -39.25 -13.28 -4.13
C THR A 482 -38.69 -14.42 -3.28
N GLN A 483 -37.53 -14.23 -2.62
CA GLN A 483 -36.80 -15.33 -1.99
C GLN A 483 -36.95 -15.39 -0.47
N ILE A 484 -37.09 -14.24 0.21
CA ILE A 484 -37.14 -14.16 1.67
C ILE A 484 -38.46 -13.54 2.14
N PRO A 485 -39.26 -14.23 2.98
CA PRO A 485 -40.54 -13.71 3.46
C PRO A 485 -40.42 -12.34 4.14
N SER A 486 -41.39 -11.45 3.87
CA SER A 486 -41.41 -10.06 4.36
C SER A 486 -41.40 -9.93 5.88
N THR A 487 -41.83 -10.96 6.61
CA THR A 487 -41.84 -11.01 8.08
C THR A 487 -40.47 -11.36 8.69
N GLN A 488 -39.52 -11.90 7.91
CA GLN A 488 -38.22 -12.35 8.40
C GLN A 488 -37.14 -11.25 8.31
N TYR A 489 -37.37 -10.10 8.93
CA TYR A 489 -36.51 -8.90 8.80
C TYR A 489 -35.02 -9.15 9.06
N GLU A 490 -34.69 -9.89 10.12
CA GLU A 490 -33.29 -10.20 10.46
C GLU A 490 -32.63 -11.06 9.36
N ARG A 491 -33.33 -12.07 8.85
CA ARG A 491 -32.83 -12.91 7.76
C ARG A 491 -32.66 -12.12 6.47
N ARG A 492 -33.65 -11.27 6.14
CA ARG A 492 -33.58 -10.35 5.00
C ARG A 492 -32.30 -9.53 5.07
N PHE A 493 -32.09 -8.85 6.20
CA PHE A 493 -30.91 -8.02 6.46
C PHE A 493 -29.60 -8.82 6.35
N LEU A 494 -29.48 -9.95 7.06
CA LEU A 494 -28.26 -10.76 7.09
C LEU A 494 -27.89 -11.31 5.71
N CYS A 495 -28.88 -11.79 4.95
CA CYS A 495 -28.63 -12.33 3.62
C CYS A 495 -28.22 -11.24 2.62
N THR A 496 -28.94 -10.12 2.57
CA THR A 496 -28.64 -9.05 1.58
C THR A 496 -27.32 -8.35 1.88
N ILE A 497 -27.02 -8.04 3.14
CA ILE A 497 -25.76 -7.39 3.49
C ILE A 497 -24.56 -8.33 3.27
N TYR A 498 -24.73 -9.65 3.50
CA TYR A 498 -23.70 -10.64 3.21
C TYR A 498 -23.43 -10.72 1.71
N VAL A 499 -24.47 -10.93 0.89
CA VAL A 499 -24.35 -10.94 -0.58
C VAL A 499 -23.68 -9.67 -1.08
N ALA A 500 -24.09 -8.50 -0.58
CA ALA A 500 -23.45 -7.25 -0.92
C ALA A 500 -21.95 -7.28 -0.57
N CYS A 501 -21.55 -7.62 0.66
CA CYS A 501 -20.13 -7.60 1.04
C CYS A 501 -19.29 -8.72 0.38
N THR A 502 -19.93 -9.74 -0.20
CA THR A 502 -19.24 -10.83 -0.91
C THR A 502 -19.40 -10.79 -2.42
N SER A 503 -19.99 -9.72 -2.96
CA SER A 503 -20.13 -9.54 -4.41
C SER A 503 -18.76 -9.24 -5.04
N PRO A 504 -18.53 -9.59 -6.31
CA PRO A 504 -17.30 -9.20 -7.01
C PRO A 504 -17.05 -7.68 -6.97
N GLU A 505 -18.11 -6.87 -7.09
CA GLU A 505 -18.01 -5.40 -7.05
C GLU A 505 -17.44 -4.88 -5.73
N PHE A 506 -17.73 -5.52 -4.60
CA PHE A 506 -17.19 -5.09 -3.31
C PHE A 506 -15.66 -5.23 -3.22
N PHE A 507 -15.09 -6.15 -4.00
CA PHE A 507 -13.66 -6.42 -4.09
C PHE A 507 -12.94 -5.52 -5.09
N CYS A 508 -13.63 -4.69 -5.86
CA CYS A 508 -13.02 -3.75 -6.81
C CYS A 508 -13.13 -2.30 -6.31
N GLN A 509 -12.30 -1.41 -6.85
CA GLN A 509 -12.28 0.03 -6.48
C GLN A 509 -13.09 0.90 -7.47
N GLU A 510 -13.66 0.27 -8.50
CA GLU A 510 -14.27 0.88 -9.69
C GLU A 510 -15.80 0.82 -9.74
#